data_AF-A0A418BXV8-F1
#
_entry.id   AF-A0A418BXV8-F1
#
_cell.length_a   1.000
_cell.length_b   1.000
_cell.length_c   1.000
_cell.angle_alpha   90.00
_cell.angle_beta   90.00
_cell.angle_gamma   90.00
#
_symmetry.space_group_name_H-M   'P 1'
#
loop_
_entity.id
_entity.type
_entity.pdbx_description
1 polymer ?
#
loop_
_entity_poly.entity_id
_entity_poly.type
_entity_poly.pdbx_seq_one_letter_code
_entity_poly.pdbx_strand_id
1 'polypeptide(L)'
;MFSLYSCSRDTTIARHSLTDDNAIPTTFAGHSLTVSALAIDPSEGHLASGSRDTSVSLWDVATATRLQNTSTSQNIVTCMAWVPSDAHVVAQGGEDLRLRLWDARTWKNVQTIDGYVYFPLSLACSPDGHYLFTSSKGFNAVGCEGRVWDRRTGKQVAEMTGHSQDATACAYIPGQYDMRLNRLHH
;
A
#
# COMPACT_ATOMS: atom_id res chain seq x y z
N MET A 1 14.38 13.59 11.45
CA MET A 1 14.97 12.31 11.88
C MET A 1 14.63 11.33 10.78
N PHE A 2 15.62 10.70 10.14
CA PHE A 2 15.34 9.76 9.05
C PHE A 2 15.22 8.36 9.64
N SER A 3 14.01 7.80 9.62
CA SER A 3 13.75 6.45 10.12
C SER A 3 13.48 5.51 8.95
N LEU A 4 14.05 4.31 9.00
CA LEU A 4 13.76 3.23 8.08
C LEU A 4 12.81 2.25 8.75
N TYR A 5 11.83 1.76 7.98
CA TYR A 5 10.91 0.73 8.42
C TYR A 5 11.02 -0.50 7.53
N SER A 6 11.00 -1.67 8.13
CA SER A 6 10.99 -2.95 7.42
C SER A 6 9.99 -3.90 8.05
N CYS A 7 9.32 -4.69 7.22
CA CYS A 7 8.42 -5.76 7.64
C CYS A 7 9.05 -7.12 7.34
N SER A 8 8.71 -8.12 8.14
CA SER A 8 9.40 -9.41 8.08
C SER A 8 8.46 -10.62 8.19
N ARG A 9 9.00 -11.76 7.76
CA ARG A 9 8.37 -13.08 7.94
C ARG A 9 8.29 -13.49 9.41
N ASP A 10 9.08 -12.87 10.28
CA ASP A 10 9.06 -13.07 11.74
C ASP A 10 7.86 -12.43 12.45
N THR A 11 6.88 -11.92 11.70
CA THR A 11 5.63 -11.28 12.20
C THR A 11 5.80 -9.86 12.75
N THR A 12 6.98 -9.28 12.65
CA THR A 12 7.27 -7.95 13.20
C THR A 12 7.54 -6.90 12.13
N ILE A 13 7.53 -5.66 12.60
CA ILE A 13 8.04 -4.49 11.88
C ILE A 13 9.17 -3.92 12.72
N ALA A 14 10.28 -3.58 12.08
CA ALA A 14 11.40 -2.92 12.73
C ALA A 14 11.51 -1.47 12.25
N ARG A 15 11.83 -0.55 13.18
CA ARG A 15 12.26 0.81 12.89
C ARG A 15 13.73 0.99 13.26
N HIS A 16 14.51 1.54 12.33
CA HIS A 16 15.92 1.87 12.52
C HIS A 16 16.19 3.36 12.26
N SER A 17 17.03 3.98 13.09
CA SER A 17 17.44 5.38 12.93
C SER A 17 18.67 5.45 12.02
N LEU A 18 18.67 6.34 11.02
CA LEU A 18 19.86 6.61 10.20
C LEU A 18 20.76 7.70 10.78
N THR A 19 20.31 8.38 11.83
CA THR A 19 21.03 9.51 12.42
C THR A 19 21.67 9.17 13.76
N ASP A 20 21.46 7.94 14.25
CA ASP A 20 21.98 7.47 15.52
C ASP A 20 22.32 5.99 15.41
N ASP A 21 23.61 5.70 15.19
CA ASP A 21 24.14 4.35 15.02
C ASP A 21 24.00 3.48 16.30
N ASN A 22 23.80 4.10 17.46
CA ASN A 22 23.61 3.40 18.73
C ASN A 22 22.14 3.24 19.10
N ALA A 23 21.21 3.77 18.28
CA ALA A 23 19.79 3.64 18.53
C ALA A 23 19.37 2.18 18.47
N ILE A 24 18.81 1.69 19.58
CA ILE A 24 18.23 0.35 19.63
C ILE A 24 17.02 0.31 18.66
N PRO A 25 16.94 -0.65 17.74
CA PRO A 25 15.79 -0.80 16.87
C PRO A 25 14.49 -0.91 17.67
N THR A 26 13.47 -0.16 17.23
CA THR A 26 12.14 -0.27 17.82
C THR A 26 11.35 -1.34 17.07
N THR A 27 10.66 -2.24 17.78
CA THR A 27 9.89 -3.33 17.18
C THR A 27 8.41 -3.14 17.41
N PHE A 28 7.62 -3.26 16.35
CA PHE A 28 6.16 -3.33 16.39
C PHE A 28 5.76 -4.80 16.28
N ALA A 29 5.14 -5.33 17.34
CA ALA A 29 4.73 -6.73 17.42
C ALA A 29 3.22 -6.85 17.62
N GLY A 30 2.60 -7.86 16.99
CA GLY A 30 1.18 -8.13 17.17
C GLY A 30 0.48 -8.87 16.03
N HIS A 31 1.10 -8.94 14.85
CA HIS A 31 0.67 -9.86 13.79
C HIS A 31 0.98 -11.31 14.18
N SER A 32 0.19 -12.26 13.68
CA SER A 32 0.38 -13.68 13.96
C SER A 32 1.07 -14.45 12.84
N LEU A 33 1.21 -13.83 11.67
CA LEU A 33 1.95 -14.34 10.51
C LEU A 33 2.79 -13.23 9.88
N THR A 34 3.49 -13.56 8.79
CA THR A 34 4.34 -12.64 8.02
C THR A 34 3.67 -11.30 7.74
N VAL A 35 4.38 -10.21 8.08
CA VAL A 35 4.01 -8.86 7.64
C VAL A 35 4.57 -8.65 6.25
N SER A 36 3.68 -8.40 5.30
CA SER A 36 3.97 -8.38 3.85
C SER A 36 3.89 -7.00 3.24
N ALA A 37 3.27 -6.03 3.93
CA ALA A 37 3.09 -4.69 3.42
C ALA A 37 3.16 -3.64 4.52
N LEU A 38 3.71 -2.47 4.17
CA LEU A 38 3.79 -1.29 5.02
C LEU A 38 3.34 -0.05 4.26
N ALA A 39 2.73 0.89 4.97
CA ALA A 39 2.44 2.23 4.49
C ALA A 39 2.65 3.21 5.65
N ILE A 40 3.44 4.26 5.43
CA ILE A 40 3.74 5.28 6.45
C ILE A 40 2.99 6.56 6.07
N ASP A 41 2.39 7.23 7.05
CA ASP A 41 1.73 8.50 6.80
C ASP A 41 2.74 9.61 6.45
N PRO A 42 2.35 10.63 5.68
CA PRO A 42 3.27 11.70 5.29
C PRO A 42 3.89 12.48 6.47
N SER A 43 3.25 12.47 7.64
CA SER A 43 3.78 13.08 8.87
C SER A 43 4.65 12.16 9.73
N GLU A 44 4.81 10.89 9.36
CA GLU A 44 5.47 9.84 10.16
C GLU A 44 4.92 9.68 11.60
N GLY A 45 3.66 10.06 11.84
CA GLY A 45 2.97 9.84 13.11
C GLY A 45 2.35 8.45 13.22
N HIS A 46 1.96 7.87 12.08
CA HIS A 46 1.25 6.60 12.01
C HIS A 46 1.86 5.68 10.95
N LEU A 47 1.76 4.39 11.24
CA LEU A 47 2.15 3.34 10.32
C LEU A 47 0.96 2.40 10.14
N ALA A 48 0.71 2.00 8.90
CA ALA A 48 -0.22 0.95 8.56
C ALA A 48 0.56 -0.28 8.08
N SER A 49 0.09 -1.47 8.48
CA SER A 49 0.69 -2.73 8.05
C SER A 49 -0.37 -3.75 7.63
N GLY A 50 0.04 -4.64 6.74
CA GLY A 50 -0.76 -5.74 6.23
C GLY A 50 0.00 -7.05 6.33
N SER A 51 -0.72 -8.12 6.67
CA SER A 51 -0.12 -9.41 6.98
C SER A 51 -0.82 -10.58 6.30
N ARG A 52 -0.09 -11.69 6.21
CA ARG A 52 -0.59 -13.01 5.80
C ARG A 52 -1.57 -13.60 6.82
N ASP A 53 -1.70 -13.02 8.01
CA ASP A 53 -2.75 -13.36 8.98
C ASP A 53 -4.13 -12.80 8.63
N THR A 54 -4.26 -12.21 7.44
CA THR A 54 -5.47 -11.58 6.90
C THR A 54 -5.94 -10.34 7.63
N SER A 55 -5.05 -9.70 8.40
CA SER A 55 -5.34 -8.44 9.10
C SER A 55 -4.56 -7.25 8.54
N VAL A 56 -5.16 -6.08 8.74
CA VAL A 56 -4.51 -4.78 8.63
C VAL A 56 -4.47 -4.12 10.00
N SER A 57 -3.32 -3.56 10.36
CA SER A 57 -3.10 -2.88 11.64
C SER A 57 -2.67 -1.44 11.44
N LEU A 58 -3.09 -0.56 12.35
CA LEU A 58 -2.63 0.83 12.47
C LEU A 58 -1.81 0.94 13.76
N TRP A 59 -0.67 1.61 13.68
CA TRP A 59 0.29 1.75 14.75
C TRP A 59 0.61 3.22 15.01
N ASP A 60 0.85 3.53 16.27
CA ASP A 60 1.45 4.79 16.69
C ASP A 60 2.97 4.66 16.57
N VAL A 61 3.60 5.52 15.78
CA VAL A 61 5.04 5.43 15.50
C VAL A 61 5.87 5.83 16.73
N ALA A 62 5.41 6.78 17.54
CA ALA A 62 6.17 7.29 18.67
C ALA A 62 6.31 6.24 19.78
N THR A 63 5.23 5.50 20.05
CA THR A 63 5.13 4.53 21.14
C THR A 63 5.31 3.08 20.68
N ALA A 64 5.32 2.83 19.37
CA ALA A 64 5.33 1.50 18.76
C ALA A 64 4.18 0.59 19.22
N THR A 65 3.03 1.20 19.53
CA THR A 65 1.84 0.48 19.98
C THR A 65 0.84 0.30 18.85
N ARG A 66 0.11 -0.83 18.87
CA ARG A 66 -0.98 -1.07 17.93
C ARG A 66 -2.23 -0.32 18.38
N LEU A 67 -2.68 0.63 17.56
CA LEU A 67 -3.89 1.42 17.79
C LEU A 67 -5.15 0.68 17.36
N GLN A 68 -5.11 0.04 16.19
CA GLN A 68 -6.24 -0.67 15.61
C GLN A 68 -5.77 -1.94 14.91
N ASN A 69 -6.65 -2.94 14.85
CA ASN A 69 -6.46 -4.17 14.10
C ASN A 69 -7.80 -4.60 13.50
N THR A 70 -7.82 -4.90 12.21
CA THR A 70 -9.04 -5.33 11.53
C THR A 70 -8.75 -6.51 10.63
N SER A 71 -9.52 -7.60 10.81
CA SER A 71 -9.49 -8.72 9.88
C SER A 71 -10.21 -8.35 8.59
N THR A 72 -9.59 -8.68 7.47
CA THR A 72 -10.15 -8.50 6.13
C THR A 72 -10.81 -9.79 5.60
N SER A 73 -10.85 -10.85 6.43
CA SER A 73 -11.44 -12.18 6.19
C SER A 73 -10.99 -12.85 4.89
N GLN A 74 -10.13 -13.87 5.02
CA GLN A 74 -9.59 -14.69 3.91
C GLN A 74 -8.76 -13.92 2.87
N ASN A 75 -8.41 -12.66 3.15
CA ASN A 75 -7.58 -11.86 2.27
C ASN A 75 -6.15 -11.73 2.83
N ILE A 76 -5.19 -12.42 2.23
CA ILE A 76 -3.78 -12.16 2.50
C ILE A 76 -3.42 -10.78 1.93
N VAL A 77 -2.99 -9.87 2.80
CA VAL A 77 -2.59 -8.53 2.36
C VAL A 77 -1.22 -8.61 1.67
N THR A 78 -1.10 -8.06 0.48
CA THR A 78 0.13 -8.14 -0.34
C THR A 78 0.82 -6.81 -0.53
N CYS A 79 0.07 -5.71 -0.50
CA CYS A 79 0.60 -4.37 -0.73
C CYS A 79 -0.25 -3.32 -0.02
N MET A 80 0.38 -2.21 0.35
CA MET A 80 -0.27 -1.06 0.97
C MET A 80 0.44 0.23 0.55
N ALA A 81 -0.30 1.33 0.54
CA ALA A 81 0.25 2.66 0.31
C ALA A 81 -0.57 3.70 1.06
N TRP A 82 0.09 4.69 1.67
CA TRP A 82 -0.58 5.86 2.21
C TRP A 82 -0.79 6.86 1.08
N VAL A 83 -1.94 7.54 1.04
CA VAL A 83 -2.19 8.57 0.03
C VAL A 83 -1.44 9.85 0.40
N PRO A 84 -0.48 10.34 -0.41
CA PRO A 84 0.38 11.46 -0.01
C PRO A 84 -0.36 12.79 0.20
N SER A 85 -1.36 13.07 -0.63
CA SER A 85 -2.17 14.30 -0.58
C SER A 85 -3.35 14.23 0.40
N ASP A 86 -3.60 13.06 0.98
CA ASP A 86 -4.74 12.78 1.85
C ASP A 86 -4.30 11.83 2.97
N ALA A 87 -3.76 12.41 4.04
CA ALA A 87 -3.25 11.67 5.19
C ALA A 87 -4.32 10.82 5.90
N HIS A 88 -5.59 10.92 5.51
CA HIS A 88 -6.66 10.12 6.08
C HIS A 88 -6.95 8.85 5.29
N VAL A 89 -6.27 8.59 4.17
CA VAL A 89 -6.57 7.42 3.34
C VAL A 89 -5.35 6.50 3.20
N VAL A 90 -5.57 5.25 3.53
CA VAL A 90 -4.63 4.14 3.28
C VAL A 90 -5.25 3.21 2.26
N ALA A 91 -4.51 2.90 1.21
CA ALA A 91 -4.90 1.92 0.21
C ALA A 91 -4.23 0.57 0.51
N GLN A 92 -4.96 -0.53 0.31
CA GLN A 92 -4.51 -1.89 0.58
C GLN A 92 -4.96 -2.81 -0.55
N GLY A 93 -4.07 -3.68 -1.02
CA GLY A 93 -4.38 -4.77 -1.93
C GLY A 93 -4.05 -6.13 -1.34
N GLY A 94 -4.69 -7.17 -1.86
CA GLY A 94 -4.47 -8.53 -1.38
C GLY A 94 -4.89 -9.63 -2.35
N GLU A 95 -4.70 -10.87 -1.91
CA GLU A 95 -4.95 -12.07 -2.72
C GLU A 95 -6.43 -12.28 -3.10
N ASP A 96 -7.35 -11.57 -2.45
CA ASP A 96 -8.79 -11.60 -2.77
C ASP A 96 -9.21 -10.73 -3.97
N LEU A 97 -8.24 -10.24 -4.76
CA LEU A 97 -8.46 -9.50 -6.00
C LEU A 97 -9.23 -8.18 -5.79
N ARG A 98 -9.01 -7.53 -4.64
CA ARG A 98 -9.62 -6.24 -4.32
C ARG A 98 -8.59 -5.25 -3.82
N LEU A 99 -8.81 -3.97 -4.15
CA LEU A 99 -8.25 -2.88 -3.36
C LEU A 99 -9.28 -2.38 -2.36
N ARG A 100 -8.80 -2.02 -1.18
CA ARG A 100 -9.58 -1.41 -0.11
C ARG A 100 -8.96 -0.07 0.25
N LEU A 101 -9.80 0.95 0.38
CA LEU A 101 -9.44 2.22 0.96
C LEU A 101 -9.95 2.28 2.40
N TRP A 102 -9.05 2.65 3.30
CA TRP A 102 -9.28 2.73 4.73
C TRP A 102 -9.22 4.19 5.15
N ASP A 103 -10.21 4.64 5.93
CA ASP A 103 -10.11 5.91 6.64
C ASP A 103 -9.20 5.72 7.86
N ALA A 104 -8.05 6.39 7.89
CA ALA A 104 -7.02 6.23 8.92
C ALA A 104 -7.45 6.73 10.31
N ARG A 105 -8.49 7.58 10.40
CA ARG A 105 -8.98 8.14 11.68
C ARG A 105 -9.92 7.15 12.37
N THR A 106 -10.74 6.46 11.57
CA THR A 106 -11.76 5.52 12.06
C THR A 106 -11.36 4.06 11.89
N TRP A 107 -10.32 3.81 11.08
CA TRP A 107 -9.86 2.50 10.63
C TRP A 107 -10.96 1.63 9.98
N LYS A 108 -11.92 2.29 9.32
CA LYS A 108 -12.99 1.62 8.58
C LYS A 108 -12.67 1.56 7.10
N ASN A 109 -13.04 0.46 6.46
CA ASN A 109 -13.08 0.40 5.00
C ASN A 109 -14.16 1.35 4.49
N VAL A 110 -13.76 2.35 3.69
CA VAL A 110 -14.66 3.36 3.12
C VAL A 110 -14.97 3.10 1.65
N GLN A 111 -14.14 2.33 0.97
CA GLN A 111 -14.35 1.94 -0.42
C GLN A 111 -13.65 0.62 -0.72
N THR A 112 -14.28 -0.19 -1.56
CA THR A 112 -13.69 -1.38 -2.16
C THR A 112 -13.72 -1.20 -3.68
N ILE A 113 -12.59 -1.49 -4.32
CA ILE A 113 -12.43 -1.45 -5.78
C ILE A 113 -12.29 -2.90 -6.25
N ASP A 114 -13.28 -3.36 -7.00
CA ASP A 114 -13.31 -4.68 -7.66
C ASP A 114 -12.81 -4.57 -9.11
N GLY A 115 -12.55 -5.71 -9.76
CA GLY A 115 -12.17 -5.78 -11.18
C GLY A 115 -10.73 -6.23 -11.43
N TYR A 116 -10.01 -6.66 -10.40
CA TYR A 116 -8.71 -7.30 -10.56
C TYR A 116 -8.88 -8.72 -11.10
N VAL A 117 -8.07 -9.07 -12.09
CA VAL A 117 -8.01 -10.45 -12.62
C VAL A 117 -6.92 -11.25 -11.90
N TYR A 118 -5.90 -10.55 -11.37
CA TYR A 118 -4.76 -11.13 -10.66
C TYR A 118 -4.44 -10.29 -9.43
N PHE A 119 -3.89 -10.93 -8.39
CA PHE A 119 -3.65 -10.23 -7.13
C PHE A 119 -2.51 -9.22 -7.27
N PRO A 120 -2.66 -8.01 -6.70
CA PRO A 120 -1.63 -6.99 -6.77
C PRO A 120 -0.42 -7.42 -5.94
N LEU A 121 0.78 -7.20 -6.48
CA LEU A 121 2.05 -7.42 -5.80
C LEU A 121 2.60 -6.14 -5.19
N SER A 122 2.29 -4.99 -5.79
CA SER A 122 2.72 -3.68 -5.34
C SER A 122 1.63 -2.66 -5.59
N LEU A 123 1.65 -1.59 -4.81
CA LEU A 123 0.70 -0.50 -4.86
C LEU A 123 1.45 0.82 -4.66
N ALA A 124 1.22 1.77 -5.56
CA ALA A 124 1.76 3.12 -5.48
C ALA A 124 0.63 4.14 -5.65
N CYS A 125 0.76 5.29 -4.99
CA CYS A 125 -0.16 6.41 -5.13
C CYS A 125 0.48 7.48 -6.02
N SER A 126 -0.31 8.11 -6.88
CA SER A 126 0.14 9.31 -7.57
C SER A 126 0.43 10.43 -6.56
N PRO A 127 1.35 11.37 -6.86
CA PRO A 127 1.70 12.44 -5.92
C PRO A 127 0.51 13.34 -5.53
N ASP A 128 -0.46 13.52 -6.44
CA ASP A 128 -1.70 14.25 -6.18
C ASP A 128 -2.76 13.41 -5.43
N GLY A 129 -2.52 12.11 -5.23
CA GLY A 129 -3.40 11.15 -4.57
C GLY A 129 -4.71 10.85 -5.31
N HIS A 130 -4.82 11.21 -6.58
CA HIS A 130 -6.01 10.91 -7.39
C HIS A 130 -6.00 9.49 -7.94
N TYR A 131 -4.83 8.92 -8.16
CA TYR A 131 -4.67 7.63 -8.81
C TYR A 131 -3.90 6.62 -7.95
N LEU A 132 -4.33 5.37 -8.03
CA LEU A 132 -3.63 4.22 -7.51
C LEU A 132 -3.04 3.44 -8.68
N PHE A 133 -1.79 3.02 -8.57
CA PHE A 133 -1.14 2.16 -9.54
C PHE A 133 -0.84 0.82 -8.87
N THR A 134 -1.35 -0.25 -9.46
CA THR A 134 -1.08 -1.62 -9.00
C THR A 134 -0.29 -2.36 -10.05
N SER A 135 0.70 -3.14 -9.62
CA SER A 135 1.30 -4.19 -10.45
C SER A 135 0.78 -5.55 -10.00
N SER A 136 0.62 -6.50 -10.93
CA SER A 136 0.10 -7.83 -10.61
C SER A 136 1.03 -8.98 -10.98
N LYS A 137 0.79 -10.10 -10.31
CA LYS A 137 1.36 -11.39 -10.70
C LYS A 137 0.75 -11.84 -12.03
N GLY A 138 1.59 -12.21 -12.98
CA GLY A 138 1.15 -12.83 -14.22
C GLY A 138 0.99 -14.34 -14.11
N PHE A 139 0.31 -14.91 -15.10
CA PHE A 139 0.33 -16.35 -15.36
C PHE A 139 0.43 -16.57 -16.87
N ASN A 140 1.48 -17.24 -17.32
CA ASN A 140 1.72 -17.53 -18.74
C ASN A 140 1.67 -16.27 -19.64
N ALA A 141 2.32 -15.18 -19.20
CA ALA A 141 2.31 -13.88 -19.87
C ALA A 141 0.95 -13.16 -19.97
N VAL A 142 -0.09 -13.66 -19.27
CA VAL A 142 -1.37 -12.97 -19.08
C VAL A 142 -1.41 -12.40 -17.65
N GLY A 143 -1.86 -11.16 -17.46
CA GLY A 143 -1.92 -10.57 -16.13
C GLY A 143 -0.62 -9.96 -15.60
N CYS A 144 0.41 -9.87 -16.43
CA CYS A 144 1.64 -9.12 -16.17
C CYS A 144 1.43 -7.60 -16.31
N GLU A 145 0.26 -7.11 -15.91
CA GLU A 145 -0.22 -5.77 -16.22
C GLU A 145 -0.01 -4.84 -15.03
N GLY A 146 0.34 -3.61 -15.36
CA GLY A 146 0.14 -2.50 -14.45
C GLY A 146 -1.26 -1.93 -14.68
N ARG A 147 -2.01 -1.58 -13.63
CA ARG A 147 -3.33 -0.95 -13.77
C ARG A 147 -3.42 0.31 -12.94
N VAL A 148 -3.96 1.37 -13.56
CA VAL A 148 -4.18 2.67 -12.92
C VAL A 148 -5.66 2.83 -12.64
N TRP A 149 -5.97 3.21 -11.41
CA TRP A 149 -7.33 3.32 -10.89
C TRP A 149 -7.57 4.74 -10.41
N ASP A 150 -8.68 5.34 -10.82
CA ASP A 150 -9.16 6.58 -10.20
C ASP A 150 -9.64 6.24 -8.79
N ARG A 151 -8.96 6.79 -7.78
CA ARG A 151 -9.22 6.49 -6.36
C ARG A 151 -10.67 6.77 -5.97
N ARG A 152 -11.23 7.89 -6.45
CA ARG A 152 -12.54 8.39 -6.03
C ARG A 152 -13.69 7.61 -6.66
N THR A 153 -13.55 7.24 -7.92
CA THR A 153 -14.60 6.53 -8.66
C THR A 153 -14.44 5.01 -8.61
N GLY A 154 -13.23 4.52 -8.29
CA GLY A 154 -12.88 3.11 -8.35
C GLY A 154 -12.77 2.54 -9.76
N LYS A 155 -12.81 3.38 -10.80
CA LYS A 155 -12.73 2.92 -12.19
C LYS A 155 -11.27 2.76 -12.62
N GLN A 156 -10.98 1.70 -13.36
CA GLN A 156 -9.72 1.57 -14.09
C GLN A 156 -9.68 2.64 -15.20
N VAL A 157 -8.60 3.42 -15.26
CA VAL A 157 -8.41 4.50 -16.23
C VAL A 157 -7.29 4.22 -17.22
N ALA A 158 -6.33 3.35 -16.87
CA ALA A 158 -5.28 2.92 -17.76
C ALA A 158 -4.81 1.50 -17.44
N GLU A 159 -4.25 0.87 -18.46
CA GLU A 159 -3.56 -0.41 -18.39
C GLU A 159 -2.18 -0.26 -19.01
N MET A 160 -1.16 -0.72 -18.29
CA MET A 160 0.23 -0.71 -18.72
C MET A 160 0.62 -2.11 -19.12
N THR A 161 1.11 -2.22 -20.35
CA THR A 161 1.61 -3.45 -20.95
C THR A 161 3.10 -3.33 -21.21
N GLY A 162 3.77 -4.46 -21.41
CA GLY A 162 5.20 -4.51 -21.75
C GLY A 162 6.00 -5.53 -20.94
N HIS A 163 5.49 -5.99 -19.80
CA HIS A 163 6.09 -7.10 -19.06
C HIS A 163 5.60 -8.45 -19.58
N SER A 164 6.50 -9.41 -19.73
CA SER A 164 6.21 -10.80 -20.10
C SER A 164 6.13 -11.75 -18.90
N GLN A 165 6.40 -11.24 -17.70
CA GLN A 165 6.41 -11.93 -16.41
C GLN A 165 5.89 -10.98 -15.32
N ASP A 166 5.79 -11.47 -14.09
CA ASP A 166 5.28 -10.74 -12.93
C ASP A 166 5.79 -9.29 -12.85
N ALA A 167 4.85 -8.35 -12.80
CA ALA A 167 5.16 -6.97 -12.49
C ALA A 167 5.27 -6.86 -10.96
N THR A 168 6.50 -6.94 -10.46
CA THR A 168 6.76 -7.15 -9.02
C THR A 168 6.69 -5.88 -8.17
N ALA A 169 6.96 -4.73 -8.77
CA ALA A 169 6.98 -3.44 -8.09
C ALA A 169 6.43 -2.35 -9.01
N CYS A 170 5.81 -1.34 -8.40
CA CYS A 170 5.35 -0.15 -9.10
C CYS A 170 5.65 1.10 -8.28
N ALA A 171 5.87 2.22 -8.97
CA ALA A 171 6.15 3.50 -8.35
C ALA A 171 5.69 4.65 -9.25
N TYR A 172 5.28 5.75 -8.64
CA TYR A 172 5.17 7.04 -9.32
C TYR A 172 6.45 7.84 -9.11
N ILE A 173 6.85 8.59 -10.13
CA ILE A 173 7.94 9.56 -9.99
C ILE A 173 7.42 10.75 -9.19
N PRO A 174 8.05 11.12 -8.06
CA PRO A 174 7.70 12.33 -7.34
C PRO A 174 7.98 13.56 -8.23
N GLY A 175 7.00 14.47 -8.35
CA GLY A 175 7.23 15.79 -8.94
C GLY A 175 7.08 15.93 -10.45
N GLN A 176 6.57 14.94 -11.18
CA GLN A 176 6.11 15.17 -12.56
C GLN A 176 4.60 15.36 -12.60
N TYR A 177 4.16 16.63 -12.54
CA TYR A 177 2.88 17.02 -13.11
C TYR A 177 2.97 16.82 -14.63
N ASP A 178 2.58 15.64 -15.12
CA ASP A 178 2.53 15.44 -16.56
C ASP A 178 1.36 16.25 -17.14
N MET A 179 1.71 17.39 -17.75
CA MET A 179 0.79 18.27 -18.48
C MET A 179 0.08 17.57 -19.67
N ARG A 180 0.36 16.29 -19.93
CA ARG A 180 -0.23 15.53 -21.05
C ARG A 180 -1.61 14.94 -20.77
N LEU A 181 -2.06 14.85 -19.51
CA LEU A 181 -3.43 14.40 -19.22
C LEU A 181 -4.52 15.47 -19.47
N ASN A 182 -4.14 16.73 -19.74
CA ASN A 182 -5.08 17.79 -20.16
C ASN A 182 -5.46 17.76 -21.66
N ARG A 183 -5.08 16.72 -22.42
CA ARG A 183 -5.43 16.63 -23.87
C ARG A 183 -6.50 15.60 -24.23
N LEU A 184 -7.23 15.02 -23.26
CA LEU A 184 -8.35 14.11 -23.56
C LEU A 184 -9.74 14.73 -23.35
N HIS A 185 -9.80 16.06 -23.14
CA HIS A 185 -11.06 16.82 -23.11
C HIS A 185 -10.99 18.04 -24.03
N HIS A 186 -10.84 17.79 -25.33
CA HIS A 186 -11.28 18.68 -26.40
C HIS A 186 -11.70 17.85 -27.62
#